data_AF-A0A9X4EB08-F1
#
_entry.id   AF-A0A9X4EB08-F1
#
_cell.length_a   1.000
_cell.length_b   1.000
_cell.length_c   1.000
_cell.angle_alpha   90.00
_cell.angle_beta   90.00
_cell.angle_gamma   90.00
#
_symmetry.space_group_name_H-M   'P 1'
#
loop_
_entity.id
_entity.type
_entity.pdbx_description
1 polymer ?
#
loop_
_entity_poly.entity_id
_entity_poly.type
_entity_poly.pdbx_seq_one_letter_code
_entity_poly.pdbx_strand_id
1 'polypeptide(L)'
;MEQASGLRVLLAGGTGLVGGYALSMLLDSPTVAQVFSLVRRPTGRQHPKLTELVVDFATLGDLPPEVKVDAVLSALGTTRKEAGSDAAFQDVDFKYVVAVGRAGRRAGATYFGAVSSVGADSTSRHLYLKTKGMMEDYVGSLGFTSQHYLRPSLLLGQRRQDRPLERYAQMLAPVIGPFLSGRLEKYRPIPAKVVAAALVKTASQPAIGGIRTHEYSAIRSLAGK
;
A
#
# COMPACT_ATOMS: atom_id res chain seq x y z
N MET A 1 -9.40 17.32 -28.51
CA MET A 1 -8.79 17.26 -27.16
C MET A 1 -8.38 15.84 -26.91
N GLU A 2 -7.08 15.57 -27.06
CA GLU A 2 -6.48 14.26 -26.86
C GLU A 2 -6.46 13.97 -25.35
N GLN A 3 -7.24 12.99 -24.89
CA GLN A 3 -7.17 12.58 -23.49
C GLN A 3 -5.77 12.01 -23.24
N ALA A 4 -5.07 12.54 -22.23
CA ALA A 4 -3.77 12.04 -21.82
C ALA A 4 -3.87 10.53 -21.53
N SER A 5 -3.22 9.71 -22.35
CA SER A 5 -3.30 8.25 -22.38
C SER A 5 -2.49 7.57 -21.26
N GLY A 6 -2.69 7.99 -20.01
CA GLY A 6 -1.97 7.48 -18.84
C GLY A 6 -2.87 7.15 -17.66
N LEU A 7 -2.40 6.24 -16.81
CA LEU A 7 -3.10 5.77 -15.62
C LEU A 7 -3.30 6.91 -14.61
N ARG A 8 -4.50 7.05 -14.07
CA ARG A 8 -4.81 7.95 -12.95
C ARG A 8 -4.89 7.14 -11.66
N VAL A 9 -4.03 7.48 -10.70
CA VAL A 9 -3.83 6.68 -9.49
C VAL A 9 -4.27 7.45 -8.25
N LEU A 10 -5.15 6.85 -7.45
CA LEU A 10 -5.41 7.28 -6.08
C LEU A 10 -4.38 6.63 -5.15
N LEU A 11 -3.56 7.41 -4.46
CA LEU A 11 -2.57 6.92 -3.51
C LEU A 11 -2.93 7.34 -2.08
N ALA A 12 -3.06 6.36 -1.18
CA ALA A 12 -3.12 6.60 0.26
C ALA A 12 -1.81 6.16 0.94
N GLY A 13 -1.36 6.93 1.93
CA GLY A 13 -0.10 6.65 2.64
C GLY A 13 1.16 7.15 1.93
N GLY A 14 1.04 8.08 0.99
CA GLY A 14 2.16 8.65 0.22
C GLY A 14 3.27 9.35 1.03
N THR A 15 3.03 9.63 2.32
CA THR A 15 4.03 10.19 3.24
C THR A 15 4.76 9.13 4.08
N GLY A 16 4.36 7.86 3.99
CA GLY A 16 4.95 6.74 4.71
C GLY A 16 6.18 6.16 4.01
N LEU A 17 6.81 5.15 4.62
CA LEU A 17 8.05 4.55 4.08
C LEU A 17 7.84 3.96 2.67
N VAL A 18 6.88 3.04 2.50
CA VAL A 18 6.60 2.42 1.20
C VAL A 18 5.91 3.42 0.28
N GLY A 19 4.89 4.12 0.79
CA GLY A 19 4.10 5.06 -0.01
C GLY A 19 4.90 6.25 -0.53
N GLY A 20 5.93 6.72 0.18
CA GLY A 20 6.83 7.77 -0.30
C GLY A 20 7.65 7.34 -1.51
N TYR A 21 8.19 6.12 -1.50
CA TYR A 21 8.84 5.55 -2.68
C TYR A 21 7.83 5.32 -3.82
N ALA A 22 6.64 4.81 -3.53
CA ALA A 22 5.60 4.58 -4.53
C ALA A 22 5.16 5.90 -5.18
N LEU A 23 4.95 6.95 -4.39
CA LEU A 23 4.61 8.29 -4.90
C LEU A 23 5.67 8.80 -5.86
N SER A 24 6.96 8.74 -5.48
CA SER A 24 8.03 9.17 -6.39
C SER A 24 8.05 8.36 -7.69
N MET A 25 7.93 7.03 -7.61
CA MET A 25 7.90 6.17 -8.81
C MET A 25 6.70 6.44 -9.72
N LEU A 26 5.53 6.76 -9.15
CA LEU A 26 4.33 7.11 -9.92
C LEU A 26 4.51 8.45 -10.64
N LEU A 27 5.07 9.45 -9.97
CA LEU A 27 5.29 10.78 -10.56
C LEU A 27 6.31 10.73 -11.69
N ASP A 28 7.35 9.92 -11.53
CA ASP A 28 8.41 9.71 -12.54
C ASP A 28 7.95 8.83 -13.72
N SER A 29 6.86 8.08 -13.58
CA SER A 29 6.42 7.13 -14.61
C SER A 29 5.77 7.82 -15.82
N PRO A 30 6.21 7.56 -17.06
CA PRO A 30 5.58 8.12 -18.27
C PRO A 30 4.18 7.54 -18.52
N THR A 31 3.86 6.37 -17.96
CA THR A 31 2.56 5.71 -18.13
C THR A 31 1.50 6.21 -17.14
N VAL A 32 1.88 7.09 -16.21
CA VAL A 32 0.97 7.68 -15.21
C VAL A 32 0.68 9.12 -15.64
N ALA A 33 -0.61 9.42 -15.82
CA ALA A 33 -1.07 10.76 -16.18
C ALA A 33 -1.21 11.64 -14.93
N GLN A 34 -1.78 11.09 -13.86
CA GLN A 34 -2.10 11.84 -12.64
C GLN A 34 -2.04 10.96 -11.39
N VAL A 35 -1.61 11.55 -10.28
CA VAL A 35 -1.61 10.94 -8.96
C VAL A 35 -2.42 11.82 -8.02
N PHE A 36 -3.53 11.30 -7.53
CA PHE A 36 -4.31 11.90 -6.46
C PHE A 36 -3.82 11.32 -5.12
N SER A 37 -3.06 12.10 -4.35
CA SER A 37 -2.56 11.66 -3.06
C SER A 37 -3.51 12.07 -1.94
N LEU A 38 -4.11 11.09 -1.27
CA LEU A 38 -4.88 11.32 -0.06
C LEU A 38 -3.92 11.62 1.10
N VAL A 39 -4.06 12.81 1.70
CA VAL A 39 -3.22 13.30 2.79
C VAL A 39 -4.08 13.85 3.92
N ARG A 40 -3.57 13.79 5.16
CA ARG A 40 -4.27 14.38 6.32
C ARG A 40 -4.08 15.90 6.42
N ARG A 41 -3.04 16.41 5.78
CA ARG A 41 -2.63 17.82 5.76
C ARG A 41 -1.74 18.04 4.54
N PRO A 42 -1.70 19.26 3.96
CA PRO A 42 -0.82 19.57 2.84
C PRO A 42 0.64 19.21 3.16
N THR A 43 1.33 18.57 2.22
CA THR A 43 2.74 18.21 2.40
C THR A 43 3.69 19.26 1.81
N GLY A 44 3.17 20.17 0.98
CA GLY A 44 3.95 21.15 0.23
C GLY A 44 4.67 20.57 -0.99
N ARG A 45 4.50 19.27 -1.27
CA ARG A 45 5.07 18.64 -2.47
C ARG A 45 4.34 19.16 -3.72
N GLN A 46 5.11 19.63 -4.69
CA GLN A 46 4.60 20.09 -5.98
C GLN A 46 5.13 19.19 -7.10
N HIS A 47 4.24 18.84 -8.03
CA HIS A 47 4.59 18.13 -9.25
C HIS A 47 3.45 18.29 -10.27
N PRO A 48 3.72 18.40 -11.58
CA PRO A 48 2.65 18.59 -12.59
C PRO A 48 1.58 17.48 -12.60
N LYS A 49 1.96 16.25 -12.23
CA LYS A 49 1.04 15.10 -12.12
C LYS A 49 0.40 14.94 -10.75
N LEU A 50 0.78 15.72 -9.73
CA LEU A 50 0.35 15.51 -8.35
C LEU A 50 -0.82 16.44 -8.00
N THR A 51 -1.88 15.84 -7.48
CA THR A 51 -2.95 16.55 -6.80
C THR A 51 -3.07 16.00 -5.38
N GLU A 52 -2.85 16.84 -4.37
CA GLU A 52 -3.10 16.45 -2.98
C GLU A 52 -4.58 16.65 -2.64
N LEU A 53 -5.22 15.61 -2.14
CA LEU A 53 -6.58 15.65 -1.61
C LEU A 53 -6.48 15.58 -0.09
N VAL A 54 -6.69 16.71 0.56
CA VAL A 54 -6.67 16.80 2.03
C VAL A 54 -7.98 16.22 2.56
N VAL A 55 -7.91 15.13 3.32
CA VAL A 55 -9.09 14.40 3.82
C VAL A 55 -8.92 14.02 5.29
N ASP A 56 -10.06 13.92 5.98
CA ASP A 56 -10.16 13.11 7.19
C ASP A 56 -10.52 11.68 6.79
N PHE A 57 -9.64 10.72 7.09
CA PHE A 57 -9.86 9.32 6.79
C PHE A 57 -10.98 8.69 7.63
N ALA A 58 -11.27 9.24 8.82
CA ALA A 58 -12.35 8.75 9.67
C ALA A 58 -13.73 8.99 9.07
N THR A 59 -13.87 10.05 8.27
CA THR A 59 -15.13 10.45 7.63
C THR A 59 -15.03 10.46 6.10
N LEU A 60 -14.06 9.74 5.51
CA LEU A 60 -13.83 9.72 4.07
C LEU A 60 -15.05 9.13 3.34
N GLY A 61 -15.77 10.00 2.65
CA GLY A 61 -16.90 9.67 1.78
C GLY A 61 -16.49 9.57 0.32
N ASP A 62 -17.21 10.26 -0.54
CA ASP A 62 -16.90 10.34 -1.96
C ASP A 62 -15.79 11.33 -2.25
N LEU A 63 -15.00 11.03 -3.28
CA LEU A 63 -14.05 11.98 -3.83
C LEU A 63 -14.82 13.06 -4.60
N PRO A 64 -14.21 14.25 -4.80
CA PRO A 64 -14.79 15.28 -5.65
C PRO A 64 -15.19 14.71 -7.02
N PRO A 65 -16.33 15.10 -7.62
CA PRO A 65 -16.85 14.51 -8.85
C PRO A 65 -15.87 14.48 -10.03
N GLU A 66 -14.99 15.47 -10.11
CA GLU A 66 -13.91 15.62 -11.09
C GLU A 66 -12.76 14.61 -10.91
N VAL A 67 -12.61 14.03 -9.72
CA VAL A 67 -11.60 13.01 -9.44
C VAL A 67 -12.08 11.68 -9.98
N LYS A 68 -11.52 11.31 -11.13
CA LYS A 68 -11.71 9.98 -11.75
C LYS A 68 -10.40 9.22 -11.70
N VAL A 69 -10.45 7.98 -11.23
CA VAL A 69 -9.26 7.15 -11.01
C VAL A 69 -9.44 5.78 -11.62
N ASP A 70 -8.35 5.21 -12.11
CA ASP A 70 -8.33 3.90 -12.75
C ASP A 70 -7.82 2.84 -11.76
N ALA A 71 -6.91 3.24 -10.87
CA ALA A 71 -6.28 2.38 -9.86
C ALA A 71 -6.23 3.04 -8.48
N VAL A 72 -6.41 2.23 -7.44
CA VAL A 72 -6.21 2.62 -6.04
C VAL A 72 -5.00 1.89 -5.49
N LEU A 73 -4.06 2.62 -4.89
CA LEU A 73 -2.92 2.09 -4.17
C LEU A 73 -2.95 2.54 -2.70
N SER A 74 -2.95 1.60 -1.77
CA SER A 74 -2.89 1.87 -0.33
C SER A 74 -1.58 1.37 0.28
N ALA A 75 -0.75 2.31 0.72
CA ALA A 75 0.40 2.07 1.58
C ALA A 75 0.14 2.55 3.02
N LEU A 76 -1.15 2.68 3.40
CA LEU A 76 -1.53 2.96 4.78
C LEU A 76 -1.14 1.80 5.70
N GLY A 77 -0.65 2.17 6.86
CA GLY A 77 -0.31 1.23 7.92
C GLY A 77 0.39 1.97 9.04
N THR A 78 0.14 1.53 10.26
CA THR A 78 0.80 2.01 11.46
C THR A 78 1.25 0.82 12.31
N THR A 79 1.85 1.10 13.46
CA THR A 79 2.02 0.08 14.50
C THR A 79 1.12 0.40 15.66
N ARG A 80 0.77 -0.64 16.43
CA ARG A 80 0.08 -0.47 17.72
C ARG A 80 0.75 0.59 18.61
N LYS A 81 2.08 0.64 18.63
CA LYS A 81 2.85 1.63 19.40
C LYS A 81 2.64 3.06 18.91
N GLU A 82 2.66 3.28 17.60
CA GLU A 82 2.41 4.60 17.00
C GLU A 82 0.94 5.02 17.07
N ALA A 83 0.02 4.06 16.95
CA ALA A 83 -1.41 4.30 17.07
C ALA A 83 -1.86 4.59 18.51
N GLY A 84 -1.10 4.10 19.49
CA GLY A 84 -1.40 4.26 20.92
C GLY A 84 -2.50 3.35 21.47
N SER A 85 -3.32 2.73 20.61
CA SER A 85 -4.35 1.76 21.01
C SER A 85 -4.67 0.74 19.92
N ASP A 86 -5.32 -0.35 20.31
CA ASP A 86 -5.79 -1.41 19.40
C ASP A 86 -6.86 -0.87 18.44
N ALA A 87 -7.77 -0.04 18.94
CA ALA A 87 -8.82 0.60 18.15
C ALA A 87 -8.23 1.56 17.10
N ALA A 88 -7.31 2.44 17.50
CA ALA A 88 -6.67 3.37 16.56
C ALA A 88 -5.81 2.63 15.53
N PHE A 89 -5.18 1.51 15.91
CA PHE A 89 -4.48 0.64 14.97
C PHE A 89 -5.45 0.03 13.95
N GLN A 90 -6.59 -0.50 14.39
CA GLN A 90 -7.63 -1.04 13.49
C GLN A 90 -8.25 0.04 12.61
N ASP A 91 -8.40 1.27 13.09
CA ASP A 91 -8.88 2.38 12.28
C ASP A 91 -7.94 2.61 11.09
N VAL A 92 -6.63 2.70 11.33
CA VAL A 92 -5.64 2.96 10.27
C VAL A 92 -5.44 1.77 9.35
N ASP A 93 -5.19 0.58 9.90
CA ASP A 93 -4.76 -0.59 9.12
C ASP A 93 -5.92 -1.35 8.47
N PHE A 94 -7.17 -1.04 8.86
CA PHE A 94 -8.37 -1.64 8.30
C PHE A 94 -9.39 -0.61 7.84
N LYS A 95 -10.01 0.16 8.73
CA LYS A 95 -11.18 0.99 8.37
C LYS A 95 -10.84 2.06 7.33
N TYR A 96 -9.70 2.73 7.47
CA TYR A 96 -9.27 3.77 6.54
C TYR A 96 -8.90 3.18 5.18
N VAL A 97 -8.28 2.00 5.16
CA VAL A 97 -7.98 1.30 3.89
C VAL A 97 -9.26 0.94 3.15
N VAL A 98 -10.28 0.46 3.87
CA VAL A 98 -11.61 0.18 3.31
C VAL A 98 -12.28 1.45 2.79
N ALA A 99 -12.22 2.56 3.55
CA ALA A 99 -12.79 3.83 3.12
C ALA A 99 -12.14 4.34 1.82
N VAL A 100 -10.81 4.25 1.72
CA VAL A 100 -10.05 4.58 0.51
C VAL A 100 -10.47 3.69 -0.67
N GLY A 101 -10.59 2.38 -0.45
CA GLY A 101 -11.06 1.45 -1.48
C GLY A 101 -12.45 1.79 -1.98
N ARG A 102 -13.39 2.07 -1.08
CA ARG A 102 -14.77 2.48 -1.45
C ARG A 102 -14.80 3.78 -2.24
N ALA A 103 -14.10 4.81 -1.76
CA ALA A 103 -14.02 6.11 -2.41
C ALA A 103 -13.44 5.97 -3.83
N GLY A 104 -12.34 5.23 -3.99
CA GLY A 104 -11.73 4.98 -5.28
C GLY A 104 -12.59 4.14 -6.22
N ARG A 105 -13.31 3.13 -5.71
CA ARG A 105 -14.23 2.31 -6.53
C ARG A 105 -15.36 3.17 -7.10
N ARG A 106 -15.97 4.03 -6.26
CA ARG A 106 -17.03 4.96 -6.71
C ARG A 106 -16.51 6.03 -7.66
N ALA A 107 -15.23 6.39 -7.56
CA ALA A 107 -14.54 7.27 -8.50
C ALA A 107 -14.11 6.57 -9.82
N GLY A 108 -14.45 5.29 -10.01
CA GLY A 108 -14.28 4.55 -11.27
C GLY A 108 -13.15 3.52 -11.27
N ALA A 109 -12.37 3.39 -10.20
CA ALA A 109 -11.22 2.50 -10.21
C ALA A 109 -11.64 1.04 -10.40
N THR A 110 -10.92 0.33 -11.25
CA THR A 110 -11.13 -1.11 -11.52
C THR A 110 -10.03 -1.97 -10.88
N TYR A 111 -8.94 -1.33 -10.44
CA TYR A 111 -7.81 -1.97 -9.79
C TYR A 111 -7.63 -1.49 -8.34
N PHE A 112 -7.29 -2.40 -7.43
CA PHE A 112 -6.85 -2.09 -6.07
C PHE A 112 -5.55 -2.82 -5.70
N GLY A 113 -4.59 -2.09 -5.16
CA GLY A 113 -3.34 -2.65 -4.62
C GLY A 113 -3.10 -2.17 -3.19
N ALA A 114 -2.70 -3.05 -2.27
CA ALA A 114 -2.34 -2.63 -0.92
C ALA A 114 -1.13 -3.38 -0.33
N VAL A 115 -0.45 -2.68 0.59
CA VAL A 115 0.57 -3.27 1.46
C VAL A 115 -0.10 -3.90 2.68
N SER A 116 -0.11 -5.22 2.70
CA SER A 116 -0.55 -6.06 3.81
C SER A 116 0.65 -6.62 4.57
N SER A 117 0.60 -7.87 5.02
CA SER A 117 1.69 -8.53 5.72
C SER A 117 1.68 -10.04 5.54
N VAL A 118 2.87 -10.65 5.63
CA VAL A 118 3.02 -12.10 5.68
C VAL A 118 2.18 -12.68 6.83
N GLY A 119 1.40 -13.73 6.53
CA GLY A 119 0.52 -14.37 7.51
C GLY A 119 -0.76 -13.58 7.84
N ALA A 120 -1.14 -12.57 7.07
CA ALA A 120 -2.44 -11.92 7.20
C ALA A 120 -3.58 -12.95 7.09
N ASP A 121 -4.45 -12.96 8.12
CA ASP A 121 -5.50 -13.97 8.31
C ASP A 121 -6.55 -13.41 9.28
N SER A 122 -7.79 -13.24 8.82
CA SER A 122 -8.89 -12.66 9.59
C SER A 122 -9.35 -13.52 10.78
N THR A 123 -8.93 -14.79 10.82
CA THR A 123 -9.20 -15.72 11.92
C THR A 123 -8.07 -15.75 12.97
N SER A 124 -6.96 -15.05 12.71
CA SER A 124 -5.81 -15.03 13.61
C SER A 124 -6.15 -14.50 15.00
N ARG A 125 -5.51 -15.08 16.03
CA ARG A 125 -5.56 -14.55 17.42
C ARG A 125 -4.62 -13.34 17.61
N HIS A 126 -3.69 -13.11 16.68
CA HIS A 126 -2.76 -11.98 16.74
C HIS A 126 -3.38 -10.75 16.08
N LEU A 127 -3.65 -9.70 16.87
CA LEU A 127 -4.36 -8.48 16.43
C LEU A 127 -3.87 -7.93 15.08
N TYR A 128 -2.55 -7.86 14.90
CA TYR A 128 -1.96 -7.34 13.67
C TYR A 128 -2.31 -8.18 12.42
N LEU A 129 -2.18 -9.51 12.51
CA LEU A 129 -2.47 -10.43 11.40
C LEU A 129 -3.97 -10.50 11.14
N LYS A 130 -4.77 -10.48 12.21
CA LYS A 130 -6.23 -10.40 12.16
C LYS A 130 -6.70 -9.16 11.41
N THR A 131 -6.17 -8.00 11.79
CA THR A 131 -6.56 -6.71 11.19
C THR A 131 -6.19 -6.64 9.71
N LYS A 132 -4.98 -7.12 9.35
CA LYS A 132 -4.58 -7.20 7.94
C LYS A 132 -5.44 -8.17 7.14
N GLY A 133 -5.77 -9.35 7.69
CA GLY A 133 -6.68 -10.30 7.03
C GLY A 133 -8.09 -9.74 6.85
N MET A 134 -8.66 -9.12 7.88
CA MET A 134 -9.97 -8.45 7.79
C MET A 134 -9.97 -7.34 6.72
N MET A 135 -8.88 -6.59 6.60
CA MET A 135 -8.72 -5.60 5.54
C MET A 135 -8.73 -6.23 4.15
N GLU A 136 -7.98 -7.30 3.94
CA GLU A 136 -7.97 -8.02 2.66
C GLU A 136 -9.34 -8.61 2.31
N ASP A 137 -10.02 -9.24 3.27
CA ASP A 137 -11.34 -9.84 3.05
C ASP A 137 -12.39 -8.77 2.69
N TYR A 138 -12.40 -7.66 3.42
CA TYR A 138 -13.39 -6.61 3.21
C TYR A 138 -13.16 -5.89 1.89
N VAL A 139 -11.93 -5.49 1.61
CA VAL A 139 -11.58 -4.88 0.31
C VAL A 139 -11.81 -5.86 -0.84
N GLY A 140 -11.56 -7.16 -0.59
CA GLY A 140 -11.94 -8.30 -1.42
C GLY A 140 -13.35 -8.18 -2.01
N SER A 141 -14.28 -7.82 -1.14
CA SER A 141 -15.71 -7.73 -1.46
C SER A 141 -16.14 -6.46 -2.22
N LEU A 142 -15.25 -5.47 -2.42
CA LEU A 142 -15.61 -4.18 -3.04
C LEU A 142 -15.78 -4.21 -4.57
N GLY A 143 -15.64 -5.37 -5.21
CA GLY A 143 -15.96 -5.55 -6.62
C GLY A 143 -15.00 -4.85 -7.59
N PHE A 144 -13.73 -4.73 -7.24
CA PHE A 144 -12.66 -4.40 -8.19
C PHE A 144 -12.41 -5.57 -9.15
N THR A 145 -12.08 -5.28 -10.39
CA THR A 145 -11.72 -6.29 -11.41
C THR A 145 -10.45 -7.04 -11.01
N SER A 146 -9.43 -6.33 -10.54
CA SER A 146 -8.16 -6.92 -10.10
C SER A 146 -7.72 -6.34 -8.77
N GLN A 147 -7.27 -7.22 -7.87
CA GLN A 147 -6.84 -6.85 -6.53
C GLN A 147 -5.53 -7.53 -6.16
N HIS A 148 -4.56 -6.78 -5.66
CA HIS A 148 -3.26 -7.30 -5.30
C HIS A 148 -2.86 -6.89 -3.87
N TYR A 149 -2.60 -7.87 -3.03
CA TYR A 149 -2.11 -7.67 -1.67
C TYR A 149 -0.65 -8.09 -1.56
N LEU A 150 0.23 -7.14 -1.29
CA LEU A 150 1.64 -7.42 -1.04
C LEU A 150 1.77 -7.75 0.43
N ARG A 151 2.25 -8.96 0.75
CA ARG A 151 2.40 -9.50 2.10
C ARG A 151 3.88 -9.59 2.49
N PRO A 152 4.59 -8.45 2.68
CA PRO A 152 5.96 -8.47 3.15
C PRO A 152 6.05 -8.87 4.63
N SER A 153 7.25 -9.28 5.04
CA SER A 153 7.62 -9.44 6.44
C SER A 153 8.15 -8.11 7.01
N LEU A 154 9.40 -8.06 7.47
CA LEU A 154 10.08 -6.85 7.93
C LEU A 154 10.47 -5.95 6.75
N LEU A 155 10.10 -4.67 6.84
CA LEU A 155 10.49 -3.66 5.87
C LEU A 155 11.83 -3.02 6.25
N LEU A 156 12.78 -3.03 5.32
CA LEU A 156 14.07 -2.33 5.45
C LEU A 156 13.98 -0.94 4.81
N GLY A 157 14.53 0.07 5.48
CA GLY A 157 14.63 1.44 4.93
C GLY A 157 14.70 2.49 6.01
N GLN A 158 15.29 3.64 5.67
CA GLN A 158 15.38 4.77 6.59
C GLN A 158 14.00 5.42 6.75
N ARG A 159 13.46 5.36 7.96
CA ARG A 159 12.28 6.14 8.37
C ARG A 159 12.73 7.40 9.07
N ARG A 160 11.90 8.44 9.02
CA ARG A 160 12.14 9.73 9.69
C ARG A 160 11.92 9.67 11.21
N GLN A 161 11.33 8.58 11.72
CA GLN A 161 11.15 8.32 13.16
C GLN A 161 11.86 7.02 13.53
N ASP A 162 12.75 7.10 14.51
CA ASP A 162 13.52 5.97 15.02
C ASP A 162 12.61 5.02 15.80
N ARG A 163 12.45 3.80 15.28
CA ARG A 163 11.92 2.66 16.05
C ARG A 163 13.11 1.83 16.55
N PRO A 164 13.42 1.83 17.87
CA PRO A 164 14.60 1.13 18.41
C PRO A 164 14.59 -0.38 18.12
N LEU A 165 13.42 -1.02 18.20
CA LEU A 165 13.26 -2.45 17.90
C LEU A 165 13.42 -2.76 16.40
N GLU A 166 13.02 -1.85 15.50
CA GLU A 166 13.24 -2.04 14.06
C GLU A 166 14.69 -1.85 13.68
N ARG A 167 15.46 -0.96 14.33
CA ARG A 167 16.91 -0.88 14.09
C ARG A 167 17.62 -2.19 14.42
N TYR A 168 17.26 -2.81 15.54
CA TYR A 168 17.86 -4.09 15.95
C TYR A 168 17.47 -5.24 15.01
N ALA A 169 16.21 -5.32 14.60
CA ALA A 169 15.74 -6.29 13.61
C ALA A 169 16.33 -6.03 12.20
N GLN A 170 16.52 -4.76 11.80
CA GLN A 170 17.18 -4.36 10.55
C GLN A 170 18.68 -4.66 10.57
N MET A 171 19.35 -4.59 11.73
CA MET A 171 20.75 -5.00 11.89
C MET A 171 20.94 -6.51 11.81
N LEU A 172 20.01 -7.31 12.38
CA LEU A 172 20.09 -8.77 12.35
C LEU A 172 19.51 -9.39 11.06
N ALA A 173 18.67 -8.65 10.34
CA ALA A 173 18.07 -9.02 9.06
C ALA A 173 19.06 -9.60 8.03
N PRO A 174 20.22 -8.97 7.73
CA PRO A 174 21.18 -9.51 6.77
C PRO A 174 21.88 -10.79 7.26
N VAL A 175 21.90 -11.04 8.57
CA VAL A 175 22.49 -12.25 9.17
C VAL A 175 21.51 -13.42 9.13
N ILE A 176 20.24 -13.18 9.43
CA ILE A 176 19.19 -14.22 9.49
C ILE A 176 18.63 -14.55 8.10
N GLY A 177 18.60 -13.57 7.19
CA GLY A 177 18.04 -13.69 5.84
C GLY A 177 18.54 -14.93 5.06
N PRO A 178 19.85 -15.20 4.98
CA PRO A 178 20.38 -16.38 4.28
C PRO A 178 19.82 -17.72 4.78
N PHE A 179 19.52 -17.83 6.08
CA PHE A 179 19.01 -19.08 6.69
C PHE A 179 17.51 -19.31 6.47
N LEU A 180 16.75 -18.30 6.06
CA LEU A 180 15.32 -18.41 5.76
C LEU A 180 15.10 -18.86 4.31
N SER A 181 15.35 -20.13 3.98
CA SER A 181 15.18 -20.69 2.63
C SER A 181 13.89 -21.52 2.49
N GLY A 182 13.50 -21.84 1.25
CA GLY A 182 12.31 -22.63 0.95
C GLY A 182 11.03 -22.01 1.50
N ARG A 183 10.29 -22.76 2.33
CA ARG A 183 9.00 -22.31 2.92
C ARG A 183 9.14 -21.11 3.87
N LEU A 184 10.35 -20.84 4.37
CA LEU A 184 10.62 -19.73 5.29
C LEU A 184 11.00 -18.43 4.58
N GLU A 185 11.20 -18.47 3.25
CA GLU A 185 11.65 -17.31 2.47
C GLU A 185 10.69 -16.11 2.59
N LYS A 186 9.39 -16.36 2.74
CA LYS A 186 8.37 -15.32 2.96
C LYS A 186 8.61 -14.44 4.19
N TYR A 187 9.38 -14.91 5.17
CA TYR A 187 9.75 -14.16 6.37
C TYR A 187 11.05 -13.35 6.20
N ARG A 188 11.69 -13.39 5.02
CA ARG A 188 12.90 -12.61 4.75
C ARG A 188 12.60 -11.11 4.75
N PRO A 189 13.42 -10.30 5.42
CA PRO A 189 13.31 -8.84 5.36
C PRO A 189 13.46 -8.32 3.93
N ILE A 190 12.67 -7.32 3.57
CA ILE A 190 12.59 -6.79 2.22
C ILE A 190 12.70 -5.26 2.21
N PRO A 191 13.49 -4.64 1.32
CA PRO A 191 13.55 -3.18 1.24
C PRO A 191 12.19 -2.59 0.88
N ALA A 192 11.77 -1.54 1.58
CA ALA A 192 10.52 -0.86 1.32
C ALA A 192 10.43 -0.29 -0.11
N LYS A 193 11.56 0.11 -0.69
CA LYS A 193 11.66 0.52 -2.11
C LYS A 193 11.29 -0.62 -3.05
N VAL A 194 11.62 -1.87 -2.73
CA VAL A 194 11.28 -3.06 -3.53
C VAL A 194 9.77 -3.32 -3.44
N VAL A 195 9.20 -3.26 -2.23
CA VAL A 195 7.74 -3.38 -2.05
C VAL A 195 6.98 -2.28 -2.80
N ALA A 196 7.46 -1.04 -2.74
CA ALA A 196 6.89 0.09 -3.48
C ALA A 196 6.95 -0.13 -4.99
N ALA A 197 8.08 -0.59 -5.53
CA ALA A 197 8.24 -0.89 -6.94
C ALA A 197 7.26 -1.99 -7.40
N ALA A 198 7.13 -3.06 -6.61
CA ALA A 198 6.17 -4.12 -6.89
C ALA A 198 4.72 -3.60 -6.86
N LEU A 199 4.35 -2.79 -5.85
CA LEU A 199 3.02 -2.22 -5.71
C LEU A 199 2.64 -1.33 -6.90
N VAL A 200 3.58 -0.49 -7.36
CA VAL A 200 3.36 0.36 -8.54
C VAL A 200 3.30 -0.49 -9.81
N LYS A 201 4.16 -1.51 -9.93
CA LYS A 201 4.19 -2.39 -11.12
C LYS A 201 2.87 -3.12 -11.31
N THR A 202 2.25 -3.61 -10.23
CA THR A 202 1.00 -4.36 -10.33
C THR A 202 -0.18 -3.52 -10.81
N ALA A 203 -0.17 -2.20 -10.58
CA ALA A 203 -1.21 -1.30 -11.09
C ALA A 203 -1.13 -1.08 -12.61
N SER A 204 0.05 -1.26 -13.20
CA SER A 204 0.29 -1.09 -14.63
C SER A 204 0.22 -2.41 -15.42
N GLN A 205 -0.04 -3.54 -14.75
CA GLN A 205 -0.23 -4.82 -15.43
C GLN A 205 -1.64 -4.92 -16.01
N PRO A 206 -1.83 -5.69 -17.10
CA PRO A 206 -3.17 -5.99 -17.61
C PRO A 206 -4.05 -6.51 -16.48
N ALA A 207 -5.33 -6.09 -16.47
CA ALA A 207 -6.27 -6.53 -15.46
C ALA A 207 -6.55 -8.03 -15.64
N ILE A 208 -5.83 -8.85 -14.87
CA ILE A 208 -6.15 -10.27 -14.73
C ILE A 208 -7.15 -10.36 -13.58
N GLY A 209 -8.35 -10.85 -13.85
CA GLY A 209 -9.44 -10.89 -12.87
C GLY A 209 -9.06 -11.52 -11.53
N GLY A 210 -9.70 -11.07 -10.45
CA GLY A 210 -9.66 -11.70 -9.14
C GLY A 210 -8.63 -11.10 -8.16
N ILE A 211 -8.39 -11.85 -7.07
CA ILE A 211 -7.56 -11.44 -5.94
C ILE A 211 -6.23 -12.21 -5.97
N ARG A 212 -5.11 -11.51 -5.78
CA ARG A 212 -3.77 -12.10 -5.68
C ARG A 212 -3.03 -11.62 -4.46
N THR A 213 -2.35 -12.55 -3.80
CA THR A 213 -1.44 -12.25 -2.68
C THR A 213 0.00 -12.50 -3.11
N HIS A 214 0.91 -11.58 -2.80
CA HIS A 214 2.32 -11.66 -3.18
C HIS A 214 3.18 -11.65 -1.93
N GLU A 215 3.91 -12.74 -1.69
CA GLU A 215 4.91 -12.82 -0.61
C GLU A 215 6.32 -12.51 -1.15
N TYR A 216 7.36 -12.66 -0.32
CA TYR A 216 8.72 -12.19 -0.56
C TYR A 216 9.25 -12.38 -2.00
N SER A 217 9.28 -13.61 -2.50
CA SER A 217 9.85 -13.92 -3.83
C SER A 217 9.04 -13.29 -4.97
N ALA A 218 7.71 -13.35 -4.90
CA ALA A 218 6.81 -12.72 -5.86
C ALA A 218 6.96 -11.18 -5.84
N ILE A 219 7.08 -10.57 -4.66
CA ILE A 219 7.32 -9.12 -4.53
C ILE A 219 8.63 -8.74 -5.21
N ARG A 220 9.71 -9.49 -5.00
CA ARG A 220 11.00 -9.23 -5.66
C ARG A 220 10.92 -9.37 -7.17
N SER A 221 10.29 -10.45 -7.65
CA SER A 221 10.08 -10.68 -9.08
C SER A 221 9.29 -9.54 -9.74
N LEU A 222 8.20 -9.09 -9.11
CA LEU A 222 7.41 -7.93 -9.58
C LEU A 222 8.24 -6.63 -9.61
N ALA A 223 9.17 -6.47 -8.68
CA ALA A 223 10.07 -5.32 -8.63
C ALA A 223 11.28 -5.42 -9.59
N GLY A 224 11.44 -6.53 -10.32
CA GLY A 224 12.59 -6.80 -11.20
C GLY A 224 13.90 -7.00 -10.42
N LYS A 225 13.84 -7.74 -9.30
CA LYS A 225 14.95 -7.92 -8.33
C LYS A 225 15.16 -9.37 -7.92
#